data_AF-A0AAE0I1G0-F1
#
_entry.id   AF-A0AAE0I1G0-F1
#
_cell.length_a   1.000
_cell.length_b   1.000
_cell.length_c   1.000
_cell.angle_alpha   90.00
_cell.angle_beta   90.00
_cell.angle_gamma   90.00
#
_symmetry.space_group_name_H-M   'P 1'
#
loop_
_entity.id
_entity.type
_entity.pdbx_description
1 polymer ?
#
loop_
_entity_poly.entity_id
_entity_poly.type
_entity_poly.pdbx_seq_one_letter_code
_entity_poly.pdbx_strand_id
1 'polypeptide(L)'
;MINKMQSTTLGGAFPPGPIHATHNKTMTSIPEQNQEKWQGPWFTDYGAGPFPTLEDLEAWLNHKIDVCIKVRQLRAGFPRFELSTSDLVLTHQNIAPRNLVVDPVGKLWLIDWGCAGIYRRGFEQAVLRE
;
A
#
# COMPACT_ATOMS: atom_id res chain seq x y z
N MET A 1 9.67 14.34 18.20
CA MET A 1 10.04 15.14 17.01
C MET A 1 9.11 14.75 15.86
N ILE A 2 7.92 15.38 15.73
CA ILE A 2 6.88 15.03 14.74
C ILE A 2 6.81 16.02 13.55
N ASN A 3 7.57 17.11 13.57
CA ASN A 3 7.39 18.26 12.66
C ASN A 3 8.01 18.12 11.26
N LYS A 4 8.15 16.92 10.70
CA LYS A 4 8.77 16.74 9.36
C LYS A 4 8.07 15.70 8.47
N MET A 5 6.76 15.56 8.55
CA MET A 5 6.00 15.01 7.42
C MET A 5 5.80 16.13 6.40
N GLN A 6 6.81 16.34 5.54
CA GLN A 6 6.71 17.32 4.45
C GLN A 6 5.76 16.76 3.38
N SER A 7 4.61 17.43 3.23
CA SER A 7 3.71 17.25 2.10
C SER A 7 4.44 17.69 0.82
N THR A 8 4.75 16.76 -0.07
CA THR A 8 5.22 17.09 -1.43
C THR A 8 4.01 17.32 -2.32
N THR A 9 3.86 18.53 -2.83
CA THR A 9 2.87 18.82 -3.88
C THR A 9 3.35 18.14 -5.16
N LEU A 10 2.66 17.07 -5.59
CA LEU A 10 2.93 16.45 -6.88
C LEU A 10 2.51 17.41 -7.99
N GLY A 11 3.48 18.00 -8.68
CA GLY A 11 3.24 18.96 -9.75
C GLY A 11 2.52 18.31 -10.94
N GLY A 12 1.29 18.75 -11.20
CA GLY A 12 0.68 19.00 -12.51
C GLY A 12 0.58 17.92 -13.59
N ALA A 13 1.16 16.73 -13.46
CA ALA A 13 1.25 15.76 -14.55
C ALA A 13 0.72 14.36 -14.21
N PHE A 14 -0.25 14.25 -13.31
CA PHE A 14 -1.03 13.02 -13.15
C PHE A 14 -2.43 13.21 -13.75
N PRO A 15 -2.91 12.27 -14.60
CA PRO A 15 -4.29 12.29 -15.02
C PRO A 15 -5.19 12.23 -13.77
N PRO A 16 -6.29 13.00 -13.73
CA PRO A 16 -7.18 12.97 -12.57
C PRO A 16 -7.64 11.53 -12.36
N GLY A 17 -7.42 11.00 -11.15
CA GLY A 17 -7.98 9.72 -10.74
C GLY A 17 -9.50 9.73 -10.88
N PRO A 18 -10.16 8.56 -10.94
CA PRO A 18 -11.56 8.45 -11.31
C PRO A 18 -12.46 9.38 -10.48
N ILE A 19 -13.02 10.40 -11.15
CA ILE A 19 -13.74 11.55 -10.56
C ILE A 19 -15.18 11.20 -10.16
N HIS A 20 -15.56 9.92 -10.23
CA HIS A 20 -16.95 9.47 -10.09
C HIS A 20 -17.30 8.81 -8.76
N ALA A 21 -16.44 8.87 -7.74
CA ALA A 21 -16.75 8.39 -6.39
C ALA A 21 -17.50 9.45 -5.55
N THR A 22 -18.51 10.11 -6.10
CA THR A 22 -19.42 10.98 -5.33
C THR A 22 -20.56 10.15 -4.74
N HIS A 23 -20.67 10.19 -3.41
CA HIS A 23 -21.67 9.51 -2.59
C HIS A 23 -23.08 10.13 -2.74
N ASN A 24 -23.66 10.10 -3.94
CA ASN A 24 -25.06 10.50 -4.15
C ASN A 24 -25.87 9.27 -4.55
N LYS A 25 -26.32 8.50 -3.55
CA LYS A 25 -27.31 7.45 -3.71
C LYS A 25 -28.68 8.08 -4.01
N THR A 26 -29.02 8.19 -5.28
CA THR A 26 -30.41 8.12 -5.74
C THR A 26 -30.47 7.12 -6.88
N MET A 27 -31.22 6.04 -6.64
CA MET A 27 -31.51 4.94 -7.57
C MET A 27 -31.87 5.43 -8.97
N THR A 28 -31.14 4.98 -9.99
CA THR A 28 -31.63 4.01 -10.97
C THR A 28 -30.49 3.58 -11.91
N SER A 29 -30.27 2.26 -11.99
CA SER A 29 -29.51 1.54 -13.03
C SER A 29 -28.11 2.07 -13.39
N ILE A 30 -27.10 1.70 -12.59
CA ILE A 30 -25.72 1.58 -13.09
C ILE A 30 -25.32 0.12 -12.89
N PRO A 31 -24.80 -0.58 -13.93
CA PRO A 31 -24.35 -1.96 -13.78
C PRO A 31 -23.24 -2.02 -12.73
N GLU A 32 -23.18 -3.14 -12.02
CA GLU A 32 -22.26 -3.49 -10.92
C GLU A 32 -20.79 -3.63 -11.39
N GLN A 33 -20.33 -2.72 -12.25
CA GLN A 33 -19.00 -2.71 -12.83
C GLN A 33 -18.23 -1.53 -12.23
N ASN A 34 -17.14 -1.83 -11.52
CA ASN A 34 -16.22 -0.94 -10.79
C ASN A 34 -16.52 -0.59 -9.33
N GLN A 35 -16.97 -1.56 -8.52
CA GLN A 35 -16.39 -1.60 -7.16
C GLN A 35 -14.97 -2.15 -7.29
N GLU A 36 -13.99 -1.26 -7.48
CA GLU A 36 -12.58 -1.61 -7.40
C GLU A 36 -12.36 -2.43 -6.12
N LYS A 37 -12.04 -3.72 -6.31
CA LYS A 37 -11.90 -4.66 -5.21
C LYS A 37 -10.58 -4.38 -4.51
N TRP A 38 -10.65 -3.54 -3.48
CA TRP A 38 -9.58 -3.32 -2.51
C TRP A 38 -9.15 -4.67 -1.95
N GLN A 39 -7.92 -5.10 -2.24
CA GLN A 39 -7.41 -6.39 -1.75
C GLN A 39 -6.95 -6.35 -0.29
N GLY A 40 -6.99 -5.18 0.34
CA GLY A 40 -6.46 -4.97 1.68
C GLY A 40 -4.94 -4.80 1.68
N PRO A 41 -4.35 -4.52 2.85
CA PRO A 41 -2.92 -4.37 3.02
C PRO A 41 -2.17 -5.65 2.62
N TRP A 42 -0.91 -5.49 2.17
CA TRP A 42 -0.04 -6.63 1.81
C TRP A 42 0.11 -7.61 2.98
N PHE A 43 0.08 -7.08 4.21
CA PHE A 43 0.09 -7.84 5.44
C PHE A 43 -1.35 -8.02 5.94
N THR A 44 -1.74 -9.27 6.18
CA THR A 44 -3.04 -9.56 6.82
C THR A 44 -3.04 -9.06 8.26
N ASP A 45 -4.23 -8.72 8.79
CA ASP A 45 -4.45 -8.35 10.19
C ASP A 45 -3.97 -9.43 11.20
N TYR A 46 -3.72 -10.65 10.73
CA TYR A 46 -3.19 -11.79 11.50
C TYR A 46 -1.67 -11.78 11.74
N GLY A 47 -1.00 -10.63 11.60
CA GLY A 47 0.32 -10.42 12.23
C GLY A 47 1.53 -10.61 11.33
N ALA A 48 1.68 -9.74 10.34
CA ALA A 48 2.98 -9.48 9.75
C ALA A 48 3.35 -8.01 9.96
N GLY A 49 4.44 -7.78 10.66
CA GLY A 49 4.88 -6.46 11.09
C GLY A 49 4.01 -5.81 12.19
N PRO A 50 4.32 -4.57 12.60
CA PRO A 50 5.52 -3.83 12.21
C PRO A 50 6.80 -4.56 12.68
N PHE A 51 7.84 -4.55 11.86
CA PHE A 51 9.10 -5.21 12.17
C PHE A 51 10.02 -4.27 12.96
N PRO A 52 10.66 -4.73 14.05
CA PRO A 52 11.53 -3.88 14.86
C PRO A 52 12.82 -3.49 14.12
N THR A 53 13.32 -4.34 13.23
CA THR A 53 14.52 -4.08 12.45
C THR A 53 14.37 -4.47 10.98
N LEU A 54 15.32 -4.01 10.15
CA LEU A 54 15.42 -4.45 8.76
C LEU A 54 15.70 -5.95 8.64
N GLU A 55 16.51 -6.48 9.56
CA GLU A 55 16.84 -7.91 9.62
C GLU A 55 15.58 -8.75 9.90
N ASP A 56 14.69 -8.29 10.78
CA ASP A 56 13.42 -8.98 11.06
C ASP A 56 12.50 -9.02 9.84
N LEU A 57 12.43 -7.92 9.08
CA LEU A 57 11.67 -7.86 7.82
C LEU A 57 12.27 -8.81 6.77
N GLU A 58 13.60 -8.78 6.61
CA GLU A 58 14.31 -9.66 5.68
C GLU A 58 14.11 -11.13 6.03
N ALA A 59 14.28 -11.48 7.31
CA ALA A 59 14.07 -12.83 7.84
C ALA A 59 12.64 -13.30 7.58
N TRP A 60 11.64 -12.44 7.81
CA TRP A 60 10.25 -12.76 7.52
C TRP A 60 9.99 -13.01 6.04
N LEU A 61 10.52 -12.17 5.14
CA LEU A 61 10.38 -12.35 3.69
C LEU A 61 11.05 -13.64 3.20
N ASN A 62 12.27 -13.90 3.68
CA ASN A 62 13.01 -15.11 3.34
C ASN A 62 12.36 -16.37 3.92
N HIS A 63 11.73 -16.29 5.08
CA HIS A 63 10.90 -17.36 5.62
C HIS A 63 9.69 -17.66 4.73
N LYS A 64 9.03 -16.63 4.17
CA LYS A 64 7.94 -16.85 3.19
C LYS A 64 8.42 -17.58 1.95
N ILE A 65 9.64 -17.31 1.47
CA ILE A 65 10.26 -18.10 0.38
C ILE A 65 10.39 -19.56 0.81
N ASP A 66 10.88 -19.85 2.02
CA ASP A 66 11.01 -21.22 2.51
C ASP A 66 9.67 -21.96 2.57
N VAL A 67 8.62 -21.28 3.05
CA VAL A 67 7.27 -21.82 3.06
C VAL A 67 6.82 -22.13 1.64
N CYS A 68 6.96 -21.20 0.71
CA CYS A 68 6.57 -21.39 -0.69
C CYS A 68 7.34 -22.52 -1.38
N ILE A 69 8.63 -22.71 -1.07
CA ILE A 69 9.41 -23.86 -1.54
C ILE A 69 8.85 -25.17 -0.96
N LYS A 70 8.58 -25.21 0.36
CA LYS A 70 8.01 -26.39 1.04
C LYS A 70 6.65 -26.80 0.47
N VAL A 71 5.80 -25.83 0.15
CA VAL A 71 4.48 -26.08 -0.45
C VAL A 71 4.52 -26.17 -1.98
N ARG A 72 5.71 -26.26 -2.59
CA ARG A 72 5.93 -26.43 -4.03
C ARG A 72 5.35 -25.32 -4.92
N GLN A 73 5.21 -24.11 -4.38
CA GLN A 73 4.84 -22.91 -5.13
C GLN A 73 6.07 -22.20 -5.71
N LEU A 74 7.26 -22.43 -5.15
CA LEU A 74 8.54 -21.95 -5.68
C LEU A 74 9.52 -23.12 -5.87
N ARG A 75 10.44 -22.97 -6.82
CA ARG A 75 11.54 -23.91 -7.04
C ARG A 75 12.59 -23.80 -5.93
N ALA A 76 13.30 -24.90 -5.68
CA ALA A 76 14.50 -24.86 -4.83
C ALA A 76 15.54 -23.88 -5.39
N GLY A 77 16.26 -23.19 -4.49
CA GLY A 77 17.25 -22.18 -4.88
C GLY A 77 16.66 -20.88 -5.42
N PHE A 78 15.39 -20.57 -5.12
CA PHE A 78 14.81 -19.27 -5.45
C PHE A 78 15.64 -18.14 -4.80
N PRO A 79 15.90 -17.01 -5.50
CA PRO A 79 16.69 -15.90 -4.97
C PRO A 79 16.15 -15.40 -3.63
N ARG A 80 17.07 -15.11 -2.70
CA ARG A 80 16.73 -14.55 -1.40
C ARG A 80 16.63 -13.03 -1.48
N PHE A 81 15.90 -12.47 -0.54
CA PHE A 81 15.92 -11.04 -0.32
C PHE A 81 17.17 -10.67 0.47
N GLU A 82 17.86 -9.66 -0.04
CA GLU A 82 18.95 -8.93 0.61
C GLU A 82 18.51 -7.47 0.61
N LEU A 83 18.21 -6.94 1.79
CA LEU A 83 17.66 -5.61 1.98
C LEU A 83 18.76 -4.64 2.39
N SER A 84 18.78 -3.50 1.71
CA SER A 84 19.59 -2.35 2.09
C SER A 84 18.70 -1.27 2.70
N THR A 85 19.21 -0.54 3.69
CA THR A 85 18.55 0.64 4.25
C THR A 85 18.31 1.73 3.21
N SER A 86 19.11 1.77 2.13
CA SER A 86 18.93 2.70 1.00
C SER A 86 17.62 2.51 0.24
N ASP A 87 17.01 1.33 0.34
CA ASP A 87 15.87 0.93 -0.50
C ASP A 87 14.53 1.03 0.23
N LEU A 88 14.58 1.40 1.51
CA LEU A 88 13.43 1.51 2.37
C LEU A 88 12.87 2.92 2.36
N VAL A 89 11.54 3.01 2.32
CA VAL A 89 10.79 4.25 2.39
C VAL A 89 9.60 4.07 3.32
N LEU A 90 9.10 5.18 3.85
CA LEU A 90 7.78 5.17 4.49
C LEU A 90 6.73 4.90 3.42
N THR A 91 5.91 3.89 3.66
CA THR A 91 4.78 3.50 2.83
C THR A 91 3.51 3.51 3.69
N HIS A 92 2.38 3.81 3.07
CA HIS A 92 1.08 3.86 3.71
C HIS A 92 0.38 2.49 3.70
N GLN A 93 0.66 1.64 2.69
CA GLN A 93 0.09 0.29 2.53
C GLN A 93 -1.44 0.23 2.35
N ASN A 94 -2.09 1.38 2.21
CA ASN A 94 -3.56 1.47 2.15
C ASN A 94 -4.02 2.75 1.44
N ILE A 95 -3.30 3.20 0.40
CA ILE A 95 -3.72 4.36 -0.38
C ILE A 95 -4.95 3.98 -1.19
N ALA A 96 -6.07 4.60 -0.84
CA ALA A 96 -7.38 4.35 -1.42
C ALA A 96 -8.22 5.63 -1.45
N PRO A 97 -9.18 5.81 -2.39
CA PRO A 97 -10.10 6.95 -2.37
C PRO A 97 -10.80 7.14 -1.01
N ARG A 98 -11.12 6.06 -0.27
CA ARG A 98 -11.67 6.17 1.10
C ARG A 98 -10.74 6.87 2.11
N ASN A 99 -9.44 6.84 1.84
CA ASN A 99 -8.38 7.38 2.68
C ASN A 99 -7.85 8.71 2.13
N LEU A 100 -8.49 9.23 1.09
CA LEU A 100 -8.17 10.50 0.43
C LEU A 100 -9.31 11.49 0.67
N VAL A 101 -9.06 12.53 1.47
CA VAL A 101 -10.05 13.57 1.79
C VAL A 101 -9.66 14.86 1.09
N VAL A 102 -10.55 15.41 0.27
CA VAL A 102 -10.36 16.73 -0.35
C VAL A 102 -11.10 17.76 0.48
N ASP A 103 -10.43 18.82 0.90
CA ASP A 103 -11.07 19.93 1.61
C ASP A 103 -11.75 20.93 0.65
N PRO A 104 -12.56 21.89 1.15
CA PRO A 104 -13.26 22.85 0.30
C PRO A 104 -12.38 23.76 -0.55
N VAL A 105 -11.08 23.83 -0.26
CA VAL A 105 -10.09 24.63 -0.99
C VAL A 105 -9.30 23.76 -1.99
N GLY A 106 -9.67 22.48 -2.12
CA GLY A 106 -9.06 21.53 -3.06
C GLY A 106 -7.77 20.88 -2.55
N LYS A 107 -7.44 20.99 -1.25
CA LYS A 107 -6.27 20.32 -0.69
C LYS A 107 -6.59 18.85 -0.39
N LEU A 108 -5.69 17.96 -0.81
CA LEU A 108 -5.78 16.52 -0.57
C LEU A 108 -5.10 16.14 0.75
N TRP A 109 -5.79 15.36 1.56
CA TRP A 109 -5.34 14.81 2.83
C TRP A 109 -5.34 13.28 2.76
N LEU A 110 -4.21 12.67 3.11
CA LEU A 110 -4.07 11.21 3.23
C LEU A 110 -4.23 10.81 4.70
N ILE A 111 -5.23 9.99 4.99
CA ILE A 111 -5.61 9.54 6.33
C ILE A 111 -5.47 8.01 6.46
N ASP A 112 -5.70 7.47 7.66
CA ASP A 112 -5.68 6.02 7.95
C ASP A 112 -4.29 5.36 7.79
N TRP A 113 -3.34 5.86 8.58
CA TRP A 113 -1.95 5.38 8.64
C TRP A 113 -1.78 4.08 9.44
N GLY A 114 -2.86 3.36 9.78
CA GLY A 114 -2.80 2.18 10.65
C GLY A 114 -1.98 1.02 10.08
N CYS A 115 -1.83 0.97 8.75
CA CYS A 115 -1.02 -0.04 8.05
C CYS A 115 0.36 0.48 7.63
N ALA A 116 0.72 1.72 7.97
CA ALA A 116 1.93 2.35 7.49
C ALA A 116 3.19 1.73 8.10
N GLY A 117 4.28 1.74 7.35
CA GLY A 117 5.56 1.21 7.80
C GLY A 117 6.72 1.51 6.85
N ILE A 118 7.92 1.15 7.30
CA ILE A 118 9.16 1.30 6.53
C ILE A 118 9.37 0.02 5.72
N TYR A 119 9.09 0.09 4.42
CA TYR A 119 9.17 -1.05 3.50
C TYR A 119 9.85 -0.63 2.19
N ARG A 120 10.11 -1.57 1.27
CA ARG A 120 10.68 -1.23 -0.05
C ARG A 120 9.68 -0.43 -0.89
N ARG A 121 10.20 0.43 -1.78
CA ARG A 121 9.38 1.30 -2.67
C ARG A 121 8.26 0.56 -3.42
N GLY A 122 8.51 -0.66 -3.89
CA GLY A 122 7.51 -1.47 -4.60
C GLY A 122 6.31 -1.92 -3.75
N PHE A 123 6.40 -1.83 -2.42
CA PHE A 123 5.29 -2.20 -1.53
C PHE A 123 4.10 -1.26 -1.66
N GLU A 124 4.31 0.03 -1.90
CA GLU A 124 3.21 0.96 -2.16
C GLU A 124 2.55 0.65 -3.52
N GLN A 125 3.34 0.27 -4.52
CA GLN A 125 2.82 -0.01 -5.85
C GLN A 125 1.91 -1.23 -5.88
N ALA A 126 2.21 -2.31 -5.16
CA ALA A 126 1.34 -3.49 -5.25
C ALA A 126 0.06 -3.43 -4.42
N VAL A 127 -0.09 -2.44 -3.52
CA VAL A 127 -1.38 -2.16 -2.88
C VAL A 127 -2.28 -1.28 -3.75
N LEU A 128 -1.68 -0.58 -4.73
CA LEU A 128 -2.39 0.15 -5.78
C LEU A 128 -2.74 -0.85 -6.90
N ARG A 129 -4.01 -0.93 -7.30
CA ARG A 129 -4.41 -1.59 -8.54
C ARG A 129 -4.75 -0.53 -9.59
N GLU A 130 -4.43 -0.83 -10.85
CA GLU A 130 -5.03 -0.16 -12.01
C GLU A 130 -6.49 -0.56 -12.19
#